data_AF-A0A1Y4DCX8-F1
#
_entry.id   AF-A0A1Y4DCX8-F1
#
_cell.length_a   1.000
_cell.length_b   1.000
_cell.length_c   1.000
_cell.angle_alpha   90.00
_cell.angle_beta   90.00
_cell.angle_gamma   90.00
#
_symmetry.space_group_name_H-M   'P 1'
#
loop_
_entity.id
_entity.type
_entity.pdbx_description
1 polymer ?
#
loop_
_entity_poly.entity_id
_entity_poly.type
_entity_poly.pdbx_seq_one_letter_code
_entity_poly.pdbx_strand_id
1 'polypeptide(L)'
;MKKILSKKTGVTVLEGLIALGLLALVAAGTFGVLLSVSRKAGTPDIRESMILAVERANEQLQMYPPVLYLSSDAEIPSELRNGLCGGDNNPLAIGRTHFINCMLPPICDRNTSSFYYTTGTEKVNMSVPFSANYNANGMVEGWGASPYASVISVKYYITCNGFTL
;
A
#
# COMPACT_ATOMS: atom_id res chain seq x y z
N MET A 1 -46.10 62.47 44.11
CA MET A 1 -46.11 61.16 43.39
C MET A 1 -44.73 60.93 42.76
N LYS A 2 -43.86 60.13 43.41
CA LYS A 2 -42.54 59.75 42.87
C LYS A 2 -42.72 58.52 41.97
N LYS A 3 -42.54 58.68 40.66
CA LYS A 3 -42.49 57.56 39.70
C LYS A 3 -41.03 57.07 39.59
N ILE A 4 -40.79 55.88 40.13
CA ILE A 4 -39.56 55.11 39.96
C ILE A 4 -39.63 54.46 38.58
N LEU A 5 -38.87 54.98 37.61
CA LEU A 5 -38.62 54.29 36.34
C LEU A 5 -37.35 53.45 36.49
N SER A 6 -37.56 52.16 36.75
CA SER A 6 -36.52 51.14 36.82
C SER A 6 -35.91 50.91 35.43
N LYS A 7 -34.59 51.06 35.34
CA LYS A 7 -33.75 50.97 34.16
C LYS A 7 -33.65 49.48 33.72
N LYS A 8 -34.31 49.12 32.61
CA LYS A 8 -34.43 47.73 32.11
C LYS A 8 -33.76 47.50 30.73
N THR A 9 -32.79 48.32 30.35
CA THR A 9 -32.13 48.29 29.03
C THR A 9 -30.80 47.53 28.98
N GLY A 10 -30.29 47.03 30.11
CA GLY A 10 -28.99 46.34 30.16
C GLY A 10 -28.99 44.87 29.72
N VAL A 11 -30.15 44.21 29.77
CA VAL A 11 -30.26 42.75 29.55
C VAL A 11 -30.18 42.38 28.07
N THR A 12 -30.74 43.21 27.18
CA THR A 12 -30.76 42.96 25.72
C THR A 12 -29.41 43.13 25.04
N VAL A 13 -28.53 44.01 25.54
CA VAL A 13 -27.17 44.19 25.00
C VAL A 13 -26.26 43.02 25.41
N LEU A 14 -26.42 42.53 26.64
CA LEU A 14 -25.64 41.42 27.16
C LEU A 14 -25.96 40.11 26.43
N GLU A 15 -27.23 39.83 26.16
CA GLU A 15 -27.64 38.65 25.37
C GLU A 15 -27.11 38.72 23.93
N GLY A 16 -27.11 39.90 23.31
CA GLY A 16 -26.52 40.09 21.99
C GLY A 16 -25.02 39.78 21.94
N LEU A 17 -24.28 40.17 22.98
CA LEU A 17 -22.84 39.92 23.10
C LEU A 17 -22.51 38.43 23.30
N ILE A 18 -23.33 37.72 24.09
CA ILE A 18 -23.18 36.28 24.31
C ILE A 18 -23.48 35.51 23.01
N ALA A 19 -24.54 35.90 22.29
CA ALA A 19 -24.89 35.28 21.00
C ALA A 19 -23.77 35.47 19.96
N LEU A 20 -23.17 36.65 19.90
CA LEU A 20 -22.07 36.97 18.98
C LEU A 20 -20.80 36.16 19.31
N GLY A 21 -20.50 35.98 20.61
CA GLY A 21 -19.40 35.12 21.07
C GLY A 21 -19.59 33.65 20.72
N LEU A 22 -20.81 33.12 20.90
CA LEU A 22 -21.13 31.73 20.53
C LEU A 22 -21.04 31.51 19.01
N LEU A 23 -21.49 32.47 18.20
CA LEU A 23 -21.37 32.42 16.74
C LEU A 23 -19.92 32.39 16.27
N ALA A 24 -19.06 33.21 16.87
CA ALA A 24 -17.63 33.22 16.57
C ALA A 24 -16.95 31.89 16.94
N LEU A 25 -17.36 31.27 18.06
CA LEU A 25 -16.79 30.01 18.52
C LEU A 25 -17.20 28.84 17.62
N VAL A 26 -18.46 28.80 17.17
CA VAL A 26 -18.94 27.82 16.19
C VAL A 26 -18.21 27.99 14.85
N ALA A 27 -18.04 29.21 14.36
CA ALA A 27 -17.31 29.48 13.13
C ALA A 27 -15.82 29.06 13.25
N ALA A 28 -15.15 29.40 14.35
CA ALA A 28 -13.78 28.98 14.60
C ALA A 28 -13.65 27.45 14.67
N GLY A 29 -14.64 26.78 15.26
CA GLY A 29 -14.71 25.31 15.31
C GLY A 29 -14.83 24.68 13.92
N THR A 30 -15.70 25.20 13.06
CA THR A 30 -15.87 24.66 11.70
C THR A 30 -14.65 24.92 10.82
N PHE A 31 -14.03 26.11 10.90
CA PHE A 31 -12.77 26.38 10.19
C PHE A 31 -11.61 25.54 10.71
N GLY A 32 -11.54 25.27 12.02
CA GLY A 32 -10.53 24.38 12.60
C GLY A 32 -10.62 22.95 12.08
N VAL A 33 -11.84 22.42 11.93
CA VAL A 33 -12.09 21.10 11.33
C VAL A 33 -11.72 21.09 9.84
N LEU A 34 -12.09 22.12 9.08
CA LEU A 34 -11.72 22.20 7.65
C LEU A 34 -10.20 22.30 7.44
N LEU A 35 -9.49 23.05 8.28
CA LEU A 35 -8.02 23.15 8.23
C LEU A 35 -7.32 21.87 8.69
N SER A 36 -7.89 21.10 9.61
CA SER A 36 -7.32 19.82 10.03
C SER A 36 -7.46 18.75 8.95
N VAL A 37 -8.57 18.76 8.20
CA VAL A 37 -8.75 17.88 7.03
C VAL A 37 -7.87 18.32 5.85
N SER A 38 -7.64 19.64 5.65
CA SER A 38 -6.82 20.11 4.53
C SER A 38 -5.34 19.75 4.66
N ARG A 39 -4.76 19.73 5.87
CA ARG A 39 -3.38 19.24 6.07
C ARG A 39 -3.21 17.75 5.75
N LYS A 40 -4.28 16.96 5.82
CA LYS A 40 -4.28 15.54 5.45
C LYS A 40 -4.50 15.30 3.95
N ALA A 41 -4.89 16.35 3.21
CA ALA A 41 -5.02 16.33 1.75
C ALA A 41 -3.80 16.91 1.03
N GLY A 42 -2.69 17.11 1.74
CA GLY A 42 -1.39 17.33 1.11
C GLY A 42 -1.06 16.11 0.24
N THR A 43 -0.63 16.37 -0.99
CA THR A 43 -0.17 15.37 -1.96
C THR A 43 0.55 14.19 -1.29
N PRO A 44 0.25 12.93 -1.68
CA PRO A 44 0.90 11.76 -1.09
C PRO A 44 2.40 11.98 -1.11
N ASP A 45 3.04 11.81 0.05
CA ASP A 45 4.48 11.92 0.15
C ASP A 45 5.11 10.96 -0.88
N ILE A 46 6.21 11.35 -1.50
CA ILE A 46 6.88 10.53 -2.52
C ILE A 46 7.13 9.12 -1.95
N ARG A 47 7.52 9.04 -0.68
CA ARG A 47 7.68 7.78 0.06
C ARG A 47 6.40 6.94 0.14
N GLU A 48 5.27 7.56 0.47
CA GLU A 48 3.97 6.86 0.57
C GLU A 48 3.52 6.33 -0.80
N SER A 49 3.69 7.14 -1.84
CA SER A 49 3.36 6.73 -3.21
C SER A 49 4.23 5.57 -3.71
N MET A 50 5.50 5.53 -3.32
CA MET A 50 6.42 4.44 -3.63
C MET A 50 6.04 3.15 -2.91
N ILE A 51 5.69 3.22 -1.62
CA ILE A 51 5.23 2.06 -0.85
C ILE A 51 3.97 1.47 -1.47
N LEU A 52 3.00 2.32 -1.82
CA LEU A 52 1.77 1.88 -2.46
C LEU A 52 2.02 1.21 -3.82
N ALA A 53 3.00 1.69 -4.60
CA ALA A 53 3.39 1.04 -5.85
C ALA A 53 4.00 -0.34 -5.63
N VAL A 54 4.82 -0.50 -4.58
CA VAL A 54 5.39 -1.81 -4.19
C VAL A 54 4.29 -2.78 -3.72
N GLU A 55 3.33 -2.31 -2.92
CA GLU A 55 2.20 -3.12 -2.47
C GLU A 55 1.36 -3.62 -3.66
N ARG A 56 1.02 -2.74 -4.60
CA ARG A 56 0.29 -3.12 -5.82
C ARG A 56 1.07 -4.10 -6.69
N ALA A 57 2.38 -3.88 -6.85
CA ALA A 57 3.23 -4.82 -7.59
C ALA A 57 3.22 -6.19 -6.92
N ASN A 58 3.26 -6.23 -5.59
CA ASN A 58 3.22 -7.47 -4.81
C ASN A 58 1.87 -8.19 -4.90
N GLU A 59 0.75 -7.49 -4.81
CA GLU A 59 -0.58 -8.07 -5.00
C GLU A 59 -0.73 -8.70 -6.39
N GLN A 60 -0.23 -8.04 -7.43
CA GLN A 60 -0.24 -8.59 -8.77
C GLN A 60 0.71 -9.79 -8.92
N LEU A 61 1.87 -9.76 -8.27
CA LEU A 61 2.83 -10.87 -8.28
C LEU A 61 2.29 -12.14 -7.59
N GLN A 62 1.42 -12.00 -6.59
CA GLN A 62 0.76 -13.13 -5.93
C GLN A 62 -0.20 -13.90 -6.84
N MET A 63 -0.64 -13.31 -7.96
CA MET A 63 -1.50 -13.98 -8.93
C MET A 63 -0.72 -14.98 -9.80
N TYR A 64 0.61 -14.91 -9.80
CA TYR A 64 1.45 -15.80 -10.59
C TYR A 64 1.76 -17.09 -9.82
N PRO A 65 1.47 -18.27 -10.41
CA PRO A 65 1.89 -19.52 -9.81
C PRO A 65 3.42 -19.62 -9.81
N PRO A 66 4.07 -20.15 -8.75
CA PRO A 66 5.50 -20.37 -8.73
C PRO A 66 5.88 -21.45 -9.74
N VAL A 67 6.29 -21.04 -10.94
CA VAL A 67 6.74 -21.96 -11.99
C VAL A 67 8.20 -22.35 -11.68
N LEU A 68 8.37 -23.42 -10.89
CA LEU A 68 9.69 -23.96 -10.51
C LEU A 68 10.43 -24.64 -11.67
N TYR A 69 9.74 -24.86 -12.79
CA TYR A 69 10.29 -25.41 -14.02
C TYR A 69 9.77 -24.57 -15.20
N LEU A 70 10.45 -24.58 -16.35
CA LEU A 70 9.90 -24.01 -17.58
C LEU A 70 8.68 -24.86 -18.00
N SER A 71 7.55 -24.70 -17.33
CA SER A 71 6.27 -25.21 -17.79
C SER A 71 5.90 -24.39 -19.01
N SER A 72 5.62 -25.06 -20.13
CA SER A 72 5.11 -24.41 -21.33
C SER A 72 4.00 -23.42 -20.97
N ASP A 73 3.97 -22.26 -21.62
CA ASP A 73 2.96 -21.16 -21.58
C ASP A 73 1.47 -21.56 -21.46
N ALA A 74 1.13 -22.84 -21.54
CA ALA A 74 -0.20 -23.42 -21.57
C ALA A 74 -1.01 -23.28 -20.28
N GLU A 75 -0.38 -23.11 -19.10
CA GLU A 75 -1.10 -23.00 -17.82
C GLU A 75 -1.24 -21.57 -17.28
N ILE A 76 -0.58 -20.59 -17.90
CA ILE A 76 -0.65 -19.20 -17.47
C ILE A 76 -1.83 -18.54 -18.19
N PRO A 77 -2.82 -17.96 -17.47
CA PRO A 77 -3.88 -17.17 -18.09
C PRO A 77 -3.30 -16.14 -19.06
N SER A 78 -3.91 -15.98 -20.24
CA SER A 78 -3.34 -15.13 -21.31
C SER A 78 -3.05 -13.68 -20.88
N GLU A 79 -3.75 -13.21 -19.85
CA GLU A 79 -3.60 -11.89 -19.22
C GLU A 79 -2.29 -11.75 -18.42
N LEU A 80 -1.73 -12.88 -17.95
CA LEU A 80 -0.52 -12.95 -17.13
C LEU A 80 0.72 -13.37 -17.96
N ARG A 81 0.57 -13.77 -19.23
CA ARG A 81 1.69 -14.27 -20.06
C ARG A 81 2.84 -13.27 -20.25
N ASN A 82 2.57 -11.97 -20.13
CA ASN A 82 3.57 -10.94 -20.42
C ASN A 82 4.14 -10.27 -19.15
N GLY A 83 3.91 -10.86 -17.98
CA GLY A 83 4.36 -10.31 -16.69
C GLY A 83 3.62 -9.01 -16.32
N LEU A 84 4.09 -8.33 -15.28
CA LEU A 84 3.38 -7.17 -14.70
C LEU A 84 3.22 -5.98 -15.65
N CYS A 85 4.18 -5.79 -16.55
CA CYS A 85 4.22 -4.64 -17.48
C CYS A 85 4.23 -5.04 -18.95
N GLY A 86 3.92 -6.29 -19.29
CA GLY A 86 3.83 -6.70 -20.69
C GLY A 86 5.16 -7.03 -21.38
N GLY A 87 6.30 -6.98 -20.68
CA GLY A 87 7.64 -7.19 -21.23
C GLY A 87 8.37 -8.44 -20.73
N ASP A 88 7.83 -9.13 -19.73
CA ASP A 88 8.50 -10.22 -19.02
C ASP A 88 7.71 -11.52 -19.16
N ASN A 89 8.13 -12.40 -20.07
CA ASN A 89 7.44 -13.67 -20.30
C ASN A 89 7.54 -14.64 -19.10
N ASN A 90 8.56 -14.47 -18.25
CA ASN A 90 8.80 -15.32 -17.08
C ASN A 90 9.01 -14.45 -15.83
N PRO A 91 7.94 -13.89 -15.23
CA PRO A 91 8.04 -12.91 -14.14
C PRO A 91 8.59 -13.47 -12.82
N LEU A 92 8.69 -14.79 -12.66
CA LEU A 92 9.24 -15.46 -11.47
C LEU A 92 10.59 -16.16 -11.71
N ALA A 93 11.26 -15.86 -12.82
CA ALA A 93 12.54 -16.48 -13.16
C ALA A 93 13.65 -16.06 -12.19
N ILE A 94 14.15 -17.00 -11.37
CA ILE A 94 15.16 -16.76 -10.32
C ILE A 94 16.43 -16.14 -10.91
N GLY A 95 16.99 -15.14 -10.20
CA GLY A 95 18.26 -14.51 -10.55
C GLY A 95 18.16 -13.51 -11.71
N ARG A 96 16.94 -13.21 -12.19
CA ARG A 96 16.70 -12.16 -13.18
C ARG A 96 16.18 -10.88 -12.53
N THR A 97 16.50 -9.77 -13.18
CA THR A 97 15.94 -8.45 -12.89
C THR A 97 14.77 -8.20 -13.83
N HIS A 98 13.60 -7.90 -13.27
CA HIS A 98 12.38 -7.66 -14.01
C HIS A 98 11.98 -6.19 -13.88
N PHE A 99 11.89 -5.49 -15.00
CA PHE A 99 11.64 -4.05 -15.02
C PHE A 99 10.15 -3.77 -15.12
N ILE A 100 9.64 -3.04 -14.13
CA ILE A 100 8.21 -2.73 -13.97
C ILE A 100 7.96 -1.23 -13.93
N ASN A 101 8.65 -0.49 -14.80
CA ASN A 101 8.53 0.96 -14.92
C ASN A 101 7.11 1.44 -15.25
N CYS A 102 6.24 0.56 -15.78
CA CYS A 102 4.83 0.90 -16.02
C CYS A 102 4.05 1.17 -14.72
N MET A 103 4.51 0.64 -13.59
CA MET A 103 3.91 0.81 -12.26
C MET A 103 4.55 1.96 -11.46
N LEU A 104 5.42 2.76 -12.08
CA LEU A 104 5.94 3.96 -11.43
C LEU A 104 4.78 4.90 -11.03
N PRO A 105 4.77 5.42 -9.79
CA PRO A 105 3.83 6.44 -9.38
C PRO A 105 3.83 7.64 -10.34
N PRO A 106 2.69 8.30 -10.59
CA PRO A 106 2.61 9.47 -11.47
C PRO A 106 3.46 10.66 -11.00
N ILE A 107 3.80 10.71 -9.71
CA ILE A 107 4.68 11.73 -9.12
C ILE A 107 6.16 11.53 -9.50
N CYS A 108 6.54 10.35 -9.98
CA CYS A 108 7.89 10.04 -10.40
C CYS A 108 8.13 10.44 -11.86
N ASP A 109 9.20 11.18 -12.12
CA ASP A 109 9.66 11.45 -13.49
C ASP A 109 10.23 10.16 -14.08
N ARG A 110 9.64 9.70 -15.19
CA ARG A 110 10.04 8.47 -15.89
C ARG A 110 11.48 8.50 -16.41
N ASN A 111 12.07 9.67 -16.59
CA ASN A 111 13.45 9.79 -17.09
C ASN A 111 14.51 9.57 -16.01
N THR A 112 14.17 9.82 -14.75
CA THR A 112 15.09 9.75 -13.60
C THR A 112 14.67 8.72 -12.56
N SER A 113 13.64 7.93 -12.85
CA SER A 113 13.04 6.97 -11.94
C SER A 113 13.06 5.58 -12.56
N SER A 114 13.22 4.57 -11.72
CA SER A 114 13.26 3.17 -12.15
C SER A 114 12.54 2.31 -11.13
N PHE A 115 11.74 1.37 -11.58
CA PHE A 115 11.10 0.38 -10.73
C PHE A 115 11.36 -1.01 -11.29
N TYR A 116 11.99 -1.86 -10.48
CA TYR A 116 12.26 -3.24 -10.84
C TYR A 116 12.20 -4.14 -9.60
N TYR A 117 12.15 -5.45 -9.84
CA TYR A 117 12.29 -6.43 -8.79
C TYR A 117 13.27 -7.53 -9.19
N THR A 118 13.84 -8.19 -8.20
CA THR A 118 14.71 -9.35 -8.38
C THR A 118 14.13 -10.53 -7.63
N THR A 119 14.21 -11.70 -8.24
CA THR A 119 13.78 -12.98 -7.67
C THR A 119 14.99 -13.76 -7.17
N GLY A 120 14.81 -14.46 -6.06
CA GLY A 120 15.84 -15.24 -5.41
C GLY A 120 15.24 -16.42 -4.66
N THR A 121 16.08 -17.13 -3.93
CA THR A 121 15.65 -18.18 -3.02
C THR A 121 16.08 -17.82 -1.62
N GLU A 122 15.14 -17.76 -0.69
CA GLU A 122 15.45 -17.56 0.73
C GLU A 122 14.97 -18.75 1.54
N LYS A 123 15.75 -19.10 2.56
CA LYS A 123 15.37 -20.12 3.54
C LYS A 123 14.50 -19.44 4.58
N VAL A 124 13.22 -19.78 4.60
CA VAL A 124 12.30 -19.30 5.62
C VAL A 124 12.06 -20.41 6.64
N ASN A 125 12.03 -20.01 7.90
CA ASN A 125 11.60 -20.89 8.98
C ASN A 125 10.08 -20.98 8.92
N MET A 126 9.57 -21.79 8.00
CA MET A 126 8.17 -22.16 8.01
C MET A 126 8.04 -23.47 8.75
N SER A 127 7.37 -23.42 9.91
CA SER A 127 6.78 -24.60 10.55
C SER A 127 5.56 -25.08 9.75
N VAL A 128 5.67 -25.18 8.42
CA VAL A 128 4.65 -25.83 7.60
C VAL A 128 4.96 -27.32 7.49
N PRO A 129 3.94 -28.18 7.54
CA PRO A 129 4.12 -29.60 7.29
C PRO A 129 4.60 -29.79 5.84
N PHE A 130 5.84 -30.23 5.69
CA PHE A 130 6.41 -30.63 4.42
C PHE A 130 6.18 -32.14 4.24
N SER A 131 5.41 -32.53 3.22
CA SER A 131 5.29 -33.93 2.80
C SER A 131 6.40 -34.23 1.80
N ALA A 132 7.43 -34.96 2.25
CA ALA A 132 8.54 -35.33 1.38
C ALA A 132 8.18 -36.45 0.40
N ASN A 133 7.21 -37.31 0.75
CA ASN A 133 6.88 -38.51 -0.02
C ASN A 133 5.40 -38.87 0.12
N TYR A 134 4.77 -39.20 -1.01
CA TYR A 134 3.53 -39.95 -1.05
C TYR A 134 3.86 -41.41 -1.36
N ASN A 135 3.31 -42.34 -0.58
CA ASN A 135 3.48 -43.77 -0.89
C ASN A 135 2.67 -44.17 -2.13
N ALA A 136 2.87 -45.39 -2.63
CA ALA A 136 2.18 -45.93 -3.80
C ALA A 136 0.64 -45.99 -3.66
N ASN A 137 0.12 -45.84 -2.44
CA ASN A 137 -1.30 -45.79 -2.12
C ASN A 137 -1.83 -44.35 -1.97
N GLY A 138 -1.02 -43.33 -2.29
CA GLY A 138 -1.39 -41.91 -2.21
C GLY A 138 -1.44 -41.35 -0.78
N MET A 139 -0.95 -42.08 0.22
CA MET A 139 -0.89 -41.61 1.60
C MET A 139 0.46 -40.92 1.89
N VAL A 140 0.42 -39.83 2.64
CA VAL A 140 1.60 -39.06 3.08
C VAL A 140 2.45 -39.93 4.01
N GLU A 141 3.71 -40.15 3.64
CA GLU A 141 4.64 -40.97 4.40
C GLU A 141 5.80 -40.09 4.90
N GLY A 142 5.98 -40.05 6.24
CA GLY A 142 7.00 -39.22 6.89
C GLY A 142 6.56 -37.78 7.16
N TRP A 143 5.92 -37.55 8.31
CA TRP A 143 5.73 -36.21 8.87
C TRP A 143 7.04 -35.75 9.51
N GLY A 144 7.89 -35.09 8.72
CA GLY A 144 9.11 -34.44 9.21
C GLY A 144 8.95 -32.92 9.18
N ALA A 145 9.09 -32.27 10.34
CA ALA A 145 9.30 -30.83 10.37
C ALA A 145 10.69 -30.54 9.80
N SER A 146 10.79 -30.19 8.51
CA SER A 146 11.98 -29.50 8.02
C SER A 146 11.92 -28.07 8.55
N PRO A 147 12.87 -27.60 9.38
CA PRO A 147 12.83 -26.24 9.93
C PRO A 147 13.10 -25.16 8.88
N TYR A 148 13.39 -25.55 7.62
CA TYR A 148 13.67 -24.60 6.55
C TYR A 148 12.99 -25.06 5.26
N ALA A 149 12.00 -24.27 4.81
CA ALA A 149 11.50 -24.34 3.44
C ALA A 149 12.30 -23.35 2.60
N SER A 150 12.72 -23.75 1.40
CA SER A 150 13.29 -22.81 0.42
C SER A 150 12.12 -22.22 -0.35
N VAL A 151 11.87 -20.92 -0.17
CA VAL A 151 10.81 -20.20 -0.89
C VAL A 151 11.42 -19.25 -1.90
N ILE A 152 10.66 -18.95 -2.94
CA ILE A 152 11.02 -17.89 -3.89
C ILE A 152 10.86 -16.56 -3.14
N SER A 153 11.94 -15.81 -3.04
CA SER A 153 11.97 -14.46 -2.45
C SER A 153 11.90 -13.42 -3.56
N VAL A 154 11.10 -12.37 -3.37
CA VAL A 154 11.03 -11.23 -4.29
C VAL A 154 11.50 -9.98 -3.56
N LYS A 155 12.46 -9.26 -4.14
CA LYS A 155 12.96 -7.99 -3.62
C LYS A 155 12.66 -6.89 -4.61
N TYR A 156 11.96 -5.86 -4.16
CA TYR A 156 11.60 -4.69 -4.95
C TYR A 156 12.64 -3.60 -4.78
N TYR A 157 12.89 -2.86 -5.85
CA TYR A 157 13.77 -1.70 -5.88
C TYR A 157 13.06 -0.60 -6.65
N ILE A 158 12.72 0.49 -5.97
CA ILE A 158 12.08 1.64 -6.61
C ILE A 158 12.90 2.90 -6.33
N THR A 159 13.24 3.59 -7.42
CA THR A 159 13.86 4.90 -7.41
C THR A 159 12.90 5.90 -8.02
N CYS A 160 12.54 6.95 -7.28
CA CYS A 160 11.62 7.99 -7.71
C CYS A 160 12.25 9.36 -7.47
N ASN A 161 12.53 10.12 -8.54
CA ASN A 161 13.10 11.47 -8.44
C ASN A 161 14.37 11.56 -7.55
N GLY A 162 15.22 10.52 -7.56
CA GLY A 162 16.42 10.42 -6.73
C GLY A 162 16.22 9.83 -5.32
N PHE A 163 14.98 9.57 -4.89
CA PHE A 163 14.68 8.83 -3.67
C PHE A 163 14.62 7.33 -3.94
N THR A 164 15.22 6.51 -3.09
CA THR A 164 15.26 5.05 -3.21
C THR A 164 14.54 4.37 -2.05
N LEU A 165 13.84 3.28 -2.34
CA LEU A 165 13.22 2.37 -1.37
C LEU A 165 13.55 0.92 -1.73
#